data_AF-A0A948Q8P0-F1
#
_entry.id   AF-A0A948Q8P0-F1
#
_cell.length_a   1.000
_cell.length_b   1.000
_cell.length_c   1.000
_cell.angle_alpha   90.00
_cell.angle_beta   90.00
_cell.angle_gamma   90.00
#
_symmetry.space_group_name_H-M   'P 1'
#
loop_
_entity.id
_entity.type
_entity.pdbx_description
1 polymer ?
#
loop_
_entity_poly.entity_id
_entity_poly.type
_entity_poly.pdbx_seq_one_letter_code
_entity_poly.pdbx_strand_id
1 'polypeptide(L)'
;FNRSRYVRIEMRNEREIKYLIRTWESIEKRFETALSPSVLHKDMELTLQMARDILSDEVSIYMLDNKEEYNNVLEFVKKISPELKDKIKLYTNKTPIFQAFDIEKFITELRKTKVGLPNGGSIIIQEAESLCAIDVNTGRFTGSRSQEETVTLTNVEAAREVARQLRLRNIGGIVVIDFIDMKRASNRHRIVNTLEKAVERDKAKIRILPITRLGLVEMTRERKRESTVSLLTDDCPECHGSGRVLSSESIRIKIQREIQNLTSGRPGGNLRIIVHPMILEILKKKQNIIEKNVHRSVKLFSDPMLTWEDYRLILE
;
A
#
# COMPACT_ATOMS: atom_id res chain seq x y z
N PHE A 1 -19.66 -5.36 -29.35
CA PHE A 1 -18.85 -4.17 -29.03
C PHE A 1 -19.77 -3.01 -28.69
N ASN A 2 -19.63 -2.44 -27.48
CA ASN A 2 -20.68 -1.65 -26.84
C ASN A 2 -20.67 -0.19 -27.33
N ARG A 3 -21.60 0.18 -28.23
CA ARG A 3 -21.70 1.51 -28.88
C ARG A 3 -21.72 2.67 -27.85
N SER A 4 -22.29 2.43 -26.67
CA SER A 4 -22.30 3.38 -25.55
C SER A 4 -20.91 3.68 -24.98
N ARG A 5 -19.98 2.70 -24.99
CA ARG A 5 -18.60 2.90 -24.50
C ARG A 5 -17.78 3.78 -25.45
N TYR A 6 -17.99 3.64 -26.76
CA TYR A 6 -17.32 4.47 -27.76
C TYR A 6 -17.74 5.95 -27.67
N VAL A 7 -19.04 6.22 -27.61
CA VAL A 7 -19.56 7.60 -27.48
C VAL A 7 -19.02 8.28 -26.22
N ARG A 8 -18.89 7.55 -25.10
CA ARG A 8 -18.30 8.08 -23.87
C ARG A 8 -16.81 8.40 -23.98
N ILE A 9 -16.06 7.58 -24.72
CA ILE A 9 -14.63 7.83 -24.98
C ILE A 9 -14.49 9.08 -25.85
N GLU A 10 -15.30 9.23 -26.89
CA GLU A 10 -15.32 10.42 -27.75
C GLU A 10 -15.65 11.69 -26.97
N MET A 11 -16.74 11.70 -26.19
CA MET A 11 -17.11 12.85 -25.35
C MET A 11 -16.03 13.22 -24.33
N ARG A 12 -15.35 12.24 -23.73
CA ARG A 12 -14.23 12.49 -22.82
C ARG A 12 -13.06 13.12 -23.55
N ASN A 13 -12.70 12.60 -24.73
CA ASN A 13 -11.61 13.12 -25.54
C ASN A 13 -11.90 14.56 -26.01
N GLU A 14 -13.14 14.88 -26.39
CA GLU A 14 -13.53 16.24 -26.76
C GLU A 14 -13.38 17.25 -25.60
N ARG A 15 -13.82 16.86 -24.39
CA ARG A 15 -13.63 17.69 -23.19
C ARG A 15 -12.16 17.91 -22.88
N GLU A 16 -11.34 16.88 -23.02
CA GLU A 16 -9.89 16.93 -22.78
C GLU A 16 -9.17 17.81 -23.80
N ILE A 17 -9.47 17.67 -25.09
CA ILE A 17 -8.92 18.53 -26.15
C ILE A 17 -9.30 20.00 -25.90
N LYS A 18 -10.57 20.27 -25.60
CA LYS A 18 -11.04 21.63 -25.31
C LYS A 18 -10.34 22.26 -24.10
N TYR A 19 -10.08 21.46 -23.07
CA TYR A 19 -9.31 21.89 -21.90
C TYR A 19 -7.85 22.21 -22.26
N LEU A 20 -7.19 21.35 -23.05
CA LEU A 20 -5.81 21.53 -23.46
C LEU A 20 -5.63 22.78 -24.34
N ILE A 21 -6.53 23.00 -25.30
CA ILE A 21 -6.51 24.20 -26.16
C ILE A 21 -6.63 25.48 -25.33
N ARG A 22 -7.60 25.54 -24.41
CA ARG A 22 -7.77 26.72 -23.54
C ARG A 22 -6.60 26.95 -22.60
N THR A 23 -6.01 25.87 -22.11
CA THR A 23 -4.80 25.95 -21.29
C THR A 23 -3.65 26.54 -22.10
N TRP A 24 -3.46 26.07 -23.33
CA TRP A 24 -2.45 26.59 -24.24
C TRP A 24 -2.64 28.09 -24.55
N GLU A 25 -3.84 28.50 -24.96
CA GLU A 25 -4.17 29.90 -25.23
C GLU A 25 -3.92 30.81 -24.01
N SER A 26 -4.19 30.32 -22.80
CA SER A 26 -3.92 31.06 -21.57
C SER A 26 -2.42 31.18 -21.26
N ILE A 27 -1.63 30.18 -21.64
CA ILE A 27 -0.17 30.19 -21.46
C ILE A 27 0.46 31.18 -22.43
N GLU A 28 0.07 31.16 -23.71
CA GLU A 28 0.56 32.09 -24.73
C GLU A 28 0.31 33.55 -24.32
N LYS A 29 -0.92 33.88 -23.93
CA LYS A 29 -1.27 35.25 -23.48
C LYS A 29 -0.46 35.72 -22.27
N ARG A 30 -0.16 34.82 -21.33
CA ARG A 30 0.70 35.15 -20.17
C ARG A 30 2.15 35.28 -20.58
N PHE A 31 2.63 34.45 -21.49
CA PHE A 31 4.00 34.50 -21.99
C PHE A 31 4.29 35.86 -22.65
N GLU A 32 3.34 36.41 -23.41
CA GLU A 32 3.49 37.72 -24.08
C GLU A 32 3.65 38.90 -23.10
N THR A 33 3.14 38.77 -21.88
CA THR A 33 3.01 39.90 -20.94
C THR A 33 3.83 39.74 -19.66
N ALA A 34 4.32 38.54 -19.34
CA ALA A 34 4.99 38.26 -18.09
C ALA A 34 6.49 38.66 -18.12
N LEU A 35 6.95 39.28 -17.03
CA LEU A 35 8.36 39.62 -16.83
C LEU A 35 9.13 38.44 -16.25
N SER A 36 10.31 38.15 -16.80
CA SER A 36 11.14 37.02 -16.38
C SER A 36 11.89 37.27 -15.07
N PRO A 37 12.07 36.26 -14.18
CA PRO A 37 11.48 34.91 -14.25
C PRO A 37 10.07 34.87 -13.63
N SER A 38 9.13 34.21 -14.32
CA SER A 38 7.74 34.07 -13.86
C SER A 38 7.16 32.69 -14.17
N VAL A 39 6.32 32.17 -13.27
CA VAL A 39 5.53 30.96 -13.51
C VAL A 39 4.33 31.28 -14.41
N LEU A 40 4.33 30.74 -15.64
CA LEU A 40 3.27 30.97 -16.62
C LEU A 40 2.06 30.06 -16.36
N HIS A 41 2.32 28.82 -15.95
CA HIS A 41 1.34 27.80 -15.65
C HIS A 41 1.74 27.00 -14.42
N LYS A 42 0.79 26.77 -13.53
CA LYS A 42 0.89 25.83 -12.43
C LYS A 42 -0.09 24.71 -12.73
N ASP A 43 0.37 23.48 -12.56
CA ASP A 43 -0.49 22.30 -12.70
C ASP A 43 -1.67 22.38 -11.73
N MET A 44 -2.77 21.72 -12.09
CA MET A 44 -3.98 21.74 -11.30
C MET A 44 -3.77 21.13 -9.92
N GLU A 45 -4.42 21.75 -8.93
CA GLU A 45 -4.56 21.15 -7.61
C GLU A 45 -5.36 19.85 -7.69
N LEU A 46 -5.16 18.95 -6.71
CA LEU A 46 -5.70 17.60 -6.73
C LEU A 46 -7.22 17.57 -6.91
N THR A 47 -7.95 18.49 -6.27
CA THR A 47 -9.42 18.59 -6.35
C THR A 47 -9.88 18.94 -7.77
N LEU A 48 -9.18 19.83 -8.46
CA LEU A 48 -9.44 20.15 -9.88
C LEU A 48 -9.07 18.99 -10.79
N GLN A 49 -7.92 18.34 -10.55
CA GLN A 49 -7.51 17.15 -11.29
C GLN A 49 -8.55 16.04 -11.17
N MET A 50 -9.05 15.78 -9.96
CA MET A 50 -10.10 14.79 -9.72
C MET A 50 -11.39 15.16 -10.43
N ALA A 51 -11.84 16.41 -10.35
CA ALA A 51 -13.01 16.87 -11.10
C ALA A 51 -12.85 16.62 -12.61
N ARG A 52 -11.69 16.91 -13.21
CA ARG A 52 -11.44 16.61 -14.63
C ARG A 52 -11.47 15.11 -14.92
N ASP A 53 -10.88 14.30 -14.05
CA ASP A 53 -10.56 12.91 -14.34
C ASP A 53 -11.69 11.92 -13.98
N ILE A 54 -12.57 12.26 -13.03
CA ILE A 54 -13.60 11.34 -12.50
C ILE A 54 -15.03 11.86 -12.67
N LEU A 55 -15.23 13.18 -12.74
CA LEU A 55 -16.58 13.74 -12.80
C LEU A 55 -17.22 13.37 -14.14
N SER A 56 -18.35 12.69 -14.04
CA SER A 56 -19.07 12.15 -15.19
C SER A 56 -20.54 11.95 -14.84
N ASP A 57 -21.33 11.49 -15.80
CA ASP A 57 -22.75 11.21 -15.58
C ASP A 57 -22.99 10.10 -14.55
N GLU A 58 -22.04 9.18 -14.39
CA GLU A 58 -22.10 8.08 -13.42
C GLU A 58 -21.83 8.52 -11.97
N VAL A 59 -21.18 9.66 -11.78
CA VAL A 59 -20.93 10.21 -10.44
C VAL A 59 -22.18 10.91 -9.95
N SER A 60 -22.75 10.47 -8.83
CA SER A 60 -23.94 11.12 -8.26
C SER A 60 -23.62 12.50 -7.68
N ILE A 61 -22.57 12.58 -6.85
CA ILE A 61 -22.18 13.80 -6.13
C ILE A 61 -20.65 13.87 -6.05
N TYR A 62 -20.11 15.07 -6.27
CA TYR A 62 -18.72 15.43 -5.98
C TYR A 62 -18.72 16.38 -4.78
N MET A 63 -18.32 15.85 -3.62
CA MET A 63 -18.45 16.54 -2.34
C MET A 63 -17.10 17.08 -1.88
N LEU A 64 -17.05 18.34 -1.45
CA LEU A 64 -15.86 18.98 -0.84
C LEU A 64 -16.22 19.54 0.52
N ASP A 65 -15.33 19.47 1.50
CA ASP A 65 -15.50 20.08 2.83
C ASP A 65 -14.76 21.41 2.99
N ASN A 66 -13.97 21.82 1.99
CA ASN A 66 -13.32 23.13 1.92
C ASN A 66 -14.07 24.08 0.95
N LYS A 67 -14.40 25.28 1.44
CA LYS A 67 -15.17 26.30 0.69
C LYS A 67 -14.39 26.90 -0.49
N GLU A 68 -13.09 27.12 -0.32
CA GLU A 68 -12.23 27.67 -1.37
C GLU A 68 -12.08 26.66 -2.51
N GLU A 69 -11.76 25.41 -2.20
CA GLU A 69 -11.67 24.33 -3.18
C GLU A 69 -13.01 24.10 -3.89
N TYR A 70 -14.14 24.17 -3.17
CA TYR A 70 -15.47 24.08 -3.77
C TYR A 70 -15.71 25.16 -4.82
N ASN A 71 -15.37 26.41 -4.52
CA ASN A 71 -15.54 27.52 -5.47
C ASN A 71 -14.64 27.34 -6.70
N ASN A 72 -13.38 26.93 -6.49
CA ASN A 72 -12.43 26.67 -7.57
C ASN A 72 -12.93 25.55 -8.50
N VAL A 73 -13.38 24.42 -7.93
CA VAL A 73 -13.94 23.30 -8.70
C VAL A 73 -15.22 23.71 -9.43
N LEU A 74 -16.11 24.47 -8.79
CA LEU A 74 -17.35 24.94 -9.41
C LEU A 74 -17.07 25.86 -10.61
N GLU A 75 -16.13 26.79 -10.49
CA GLU A 75 -15.75 27.67 -11.60
C GLU A 75 -15.12 26.89 -12.76
N PHE A 76 -14.23 25.94 -12.44
CA PHE A 76 -13.61 25.07 -13.42
C PHE A 76 -14.64 24.24 -14.21
N VAL A 77 -15.56 23.57 -13.50
CA VAL A 77 -16.59 22.73 -14.13
C VAL A 77 -17.57 23.57 -14.94
N LYS A 78 -17.96 24.77 -14.49
CA LYS A 78 -18.78 25.69 -15.29
C LYS A 78 -18.16 26.03 -16.65
N LYS A 79 -16.82 26.13 -16.72
CA LYS A 79 -16.12 26.43 -17.98
C LYS A 79 -16.06 25.22 -18.92
N ILE A 80 -15.83 24.02 -18.39
CA ILE A 80 -15.51 22.82 -19.20
C ILE A 80 -16.72 21.91 -19.42
N SER A 81 -17.53 21.70 -18.40
CA SER A 81 -18.68 20.77 -18.40
C SER A 81 -19.82 21.34 -17.54
N PRO A 82 -20.45 22.45 -17.97
CA PRO A 82 -21.49 23.14 -17.20
C PRO A 82 -22.68 22.24 -16.83
N GLU A 83 -22.95 21.19 -17.60
CA GLU A 83 -23.96 20.17 -17.35
C GLU A 83 -23.71 19.35 -16.07
N LEU A 84 -22.47 19.30 -15.57
CA LEU A 84 -22.10 18.55 -14.36
C LEU A 84 -22.08 19.42 -13.10
N LYS A 85 -22.30 20.73 -13.21
CA LYS A 85 -22.14 21.70 -12.10
C LYS A 85 -23.00 21.35 -10.87
N ASP A 86 -24.21 20.84 -11.09
CA ASP A 86 -25.20 20.62 -10.02
C ASP A 86 -24.84 19.43 -9.13
N LYS A 87 -23.88 18.61 -9.56
CA LYS A 87 -23.31 17.48 -8.81
C LYS A 87 -22.27 17.92 -7.79
N ILE A 88 -21.73 19.14 -7.91
CA ILE A 88 -20.72 19.65 -6.99
C ILE A 88 -21.43 20.19 -5.76
N LYS A 89 -21.07 19.68 -4.58
CA LYS A 89 -21.70 20.03 -3.31
C LYS A 89 -20.64 20.38 -2.27
N LEU A 90 -20.95 21.40 -1.47
CA LEU A 90 -20.17 21.75 -0.28
C LEU A 90 -20.75 20.99 0.91
N TYR A 91 -19.88 20.27 1.60
CA TYR A 91 -20.16 19.59 2.85
C TYR A 91 -19.93 20.55 4.02
N THR A 92 -20.97 20.78 4.82
CA THR A 92 -20.96 21.79 5.91
C THR A 92 -21.32 21.22 7.28
N ASN A 93 -21.50 19.90 7.36
CA ASN A 93 -21.83 19.26 8.63
C ASN A 93 -20.62 19.25 9.58
N LYS A 94 -20.91 19.21 10.89
CA LYS A 94 -19.87 19.21 11.94
C LYS A 94 -18.99 17.95 11.93
N THR A 95 -19.56 16.80 11.60
CA THR A 95 -18.82 15.54 11.52
C THR A 95 -17.91 15.56 10.29
N PRO A 96 -16.60 15.27 10.39
CA PRO A 96 -15.71 15.22 9.23
C PRO A 96 -16.25 14.35 8.09
N ILE A 97 -16.04 14.77 6.84
CA ILE A 97 -16.65 14.16 5.66
C ILE A 97 -16.37 12.66 5.56
N PHE A 98 -15.13 12.21 5.75
CA PHE A 98 -14.78 10.78 5.68
C PHE A 98 -15.41 9.95 6.79
N GLN A 99 -15.59 10.53 7.98
CA GLN A 99 -16.28 9.85 9.08
C GLN A 99 -17.77 9.72 8.78
N ALA A 100 -18.42 10.76 8.23
CA ALA A 100 -19.83 10.74 7.89
C ALA A 100 -20.19 9.71 6.80
N PHE A 101 -19.23 9.35 5.95
CA PHE A 101 -19.37 8.34 4.90
C PHE A 101 -18.67 7.00 5.22
N ASP A 102 -18.23 6.78 6.46
CA ASP A 102 -17.53 5.56 6.92
C ASP A 102 -16.25 5.21 6.11
N ILE A 103 -15.60 6.20 5.48
CA ILE A 103 -14.40 6.02 4.65
C ILE A 103 -13.15 5.78 5.51
N GLU A 104 -13.09 6.36 6.71
CA GLU A 104 -11.92 6.31 7.60
C GLU A 104 -11.45 4.88 7.93
N LYS A 105 -12.42 3.98 8.09
CA LYS A 105 -12.17 2.55 8.33
C LYS A 105 -11.42 1.92 7.16
N PHE A 106 -11.83 2.22 5.93
CA PHE A 106 -11.18 1.70 4.72
C PHE A 106 -9.78 2.25 4.55
N ILE A 107 -9.55 3.53 4.86
CA ILE A 107 -8.20 4.13 4.82
C ILE A 107 -7.26 3.38 5.78
N THR A 108 -7.72 3.10 6.99
CA THR A 108 -6.94 2.33 7.97
C THR A 108 -6.63 0.91 7.48
N GLU A 109 -7.56 0.29 6.75
CA GLU A 109 -7.37 -1.04 6.17
C GLU A 109 -6.39 -1.09 5.00
N LEU A 110 -6.13 0.03 4.30
CA LEU A 110 -5.18 0.08 3.18
C LEU A 110 -3.75 -0.28 3.60
N ARG A 111 -3.38 -0.07 4.86
CA ARG A 111 -2.06 -0.43 5.40
C ARG A 111 -1.93 -1.90 5.79
N LYS A 112 -3.05 -2.60 6.00
CA LYS A 112 -3.03 -4.00 6.44
C LYS A 112 -2.56 -4.90 5.31
N THR A 113 -1.70 -5.86 5.58
CA THR A 113 -1.29 -6.88 4.60
C THR A 113 -2.42 -7.86 4.30
N LYS A 114 -3.23 -8.20 5.31
CA LYS A 114 -4.37 -9.11 5.18
C LYS A 114 -5.67 -8.35 4.94
N VAL A 115 -6.41 -8.73 3.89
CA VAL A 115 -7.72 -8.18 3.54
C VAL A 115 -8.75 -9.30 3.55
N GLY A 116 -9.85 -9.12 4.28
CA GLY A 116 -10.94 -10.09 4.36
C GLY A 116 -11.81 -10.12 3.10
N LEU A 117 -12.34 -11.29 2.76
CA LEU A 117 -13.32 -11.49 1.69
C LEU A 117 -14.72 -11.69 2.26
N PRO A 118 -15.80 -11.35 1.53
CA PRO A 118 -17.17 -11.50 1.99
C PRO A 118 -17.55 -12.91 2.46
N ASN A 119 -16.99 -13.94 1.83
CA ASN A 119 -17.20 -15.34 2.22
C ASN A 119 -16.37 -15.83 3.43
N GLY A 120 -15.65 -14.94 4.10
CA GLY A 120 -14.79 -15.25 5.24
C GLY A 120 -13.36 -15.69 4.88
N GLY A 121 -13.04 -15.81 3.58
CA GLY A 121 -11.66 -15.92 3.11
C GLY A 121 -10.85 -14.64 3.29
N SER A 122 -9.62 -14.63 2.79
CA SER A 122 -8.78 -13.43 2.81
C SER A 122 -7.72 -13.47 1.73
N ILE A 123 -7.28 -12.31 1.28
CA ILE A 123 -6.04 -12.15 0.50
C ILE A 123 -4.94 -11.58 1.39
N ILE A 124 -3.70 -12.01 1.17
CA ILE A 124 -2.50 -11.45 1.81
C ILE A 124 -1.69 -10.77 0.72
N ILE A 125 -1.43 -9.48 0.89
CA ILE A 125 -0.70 -8.65 -0.07
C ILE A 125 0.69 -8.36 0.52
N GLN A 126 1.73 -8.72 -0.23
CA GLN A 126 3.14 -8.50 0.12
C GLN A 126 3.82 -7.74 -1.02
N GLU A 127 4.01 -6.44 -0.81
CA GLU A 127 4.77 -5.59 -1.71
C GLU A 127 6.26 -5.73 -1.39
N ALA A 128 7.05 -6.08 -2.39
CA ALA A 128 8.51 -5.94 -2.40
C ALA A 128 8.90 -4.81 -3.36
N GLU A 129 10.19 -4.53 -3.49
CA GLU A 129 10.69 -3.40 -4.29
C GLU A 129 10.23 -3.45 -5.76
N SER A 130 10.38 -4.62 -6.40
CA SER A 130 10.13 -4.80 -7.83
C SER A 130 8.87 -5.62 -8.15
N LEU A 131 8.32 -6.33 -7.18
CA LEU A 131 7.18 -7.23 -7.37
C LEU A 131 6.21 -7.18 -6.19
N CYS A 132 4.95 -7.50 -6.44
CA CYS A 132 3.95 -7.71 -5.41
C CYS A 132 3.43 -9.16 -5.47
N ALA A 133 3.53 -9.88 -4.37
CA ALA A 133 2.99 -11.22 -4.22
C ALA A 133 1.65 -11.14 -3.49
N ILE A 134 0.65 -11.85 -4.01
CA ILE A 134 -0.68 -11.91 -3.41
C ILE A 134 -1.07 -13.37 -3.22
N ASP A 135 -1.37 -13.75 -1.99
CA ASP A 135 -1.80 -15.09 -1.61
C ASP A 135 -3.29 -15.12 -1.24
N VAL A 136 -4.00 -16.19 -1.61
CA VAL A 136 -5.45 -16.35 -1.35
C VAL A 136 -5.69 -17.47 -0.35
N ASN A 137 -6.28 -17.12 0.79
CA ASN A 137 -6.63 -18.06 1.84
C ASN A 137 -8.14 -18.28 1.94
N THR A 138 -8.54 -19.54 2.13
CA THR A 138 -9.91 -19.89 2.51
C THR A 138 -10.19 -19.55 3.97
N GLY A 139 -11.41 -19.09 4.27
CA GLY A 139 -11.88 -18.91 5.63
C GLY A 139 -12.25 -20.23 6.30
N ARG A 140 -12.58 -20.17 7.60
CA ARG A 140 -13.29 -21.26 8.29
C ARG A 140 -14.73 -21.27 7.79
N PHE A 141 -15.02 -22.09 6.77
CA PHE A 141 -16.38 -22.27 6.29
C PHE A 141 -17.00 -23.56 6.85
N THR A 142 -18.22 -23.44 7.37
CA THR A 142 -19.01 -24.51 8.04
C THR A 142 -20.25 -24.92 7.23
N GLY A 143 -20.30 -24.60 5.93
CA GLY A 143 -21.47 -24.85 5.08
C GLY A 143 -21.46 -26.18 4.32
N SER A 144 -22.60 -26.50 3.70
CA SER A 144 -22.93 -27.77 3.03
C SER A 144 -22.43 -27.92 1.58
N ARG A 145 -21.66 -26.96 1.06
CA ARG A 145 -21.16 -26.98 -0.34
C ARG A 145 -19.95 -27.90 -0.48
N SER A 146 -19.73 -28.37 -1.72
CA SER A 146 -18.50 -29.11 -2.02
C SER A 146 -17.27 -28.21 -1.84
N GLN A 147 -16.14 -28.83 -1.48
CA GLN A 147 -14.87 -28.13 -1.30
C GLN A 147 -14.43 -27.42 -2.60
N GLU A 148 -14.63 -28.05 -3.75
CA GLU A 148 -14.25 -27.51 -5.06
C GLU A 148 -15.05 -26.24 -5.43
N GLU A 149 -16.35 -26.22 -5.15
CA GLU A 149 -17.19 -25.03 -5.38
C GLU A 149 -16.80 -23.88 -4.45
N THR A 150 -16.50 -24.19 -3.19
CA THR A 150 -16.09 -23.20 -2.19
C THR A 150 -14.79 -22.53 -2.61
N VAL A 151 -13.78 -23.32 -2.99
CA VAL A 151 -12.51 -22.83 -3.53
C VAL A 151 -12.72 -21.92 -4.74
N THR A 152 -13.56 -22.35 -5.68
CA THR A 152 -13.83 -21.57 -6.91
C THR A 152 -14.47 -20.23 -6.58
N LEU A 153 -15.43 -20.19 -5.63
CA LEU A 153 -16.07 -18.95 -5.19
C LEU A 153 -15.09 -18.03 -4.47
N THR A 154 -14.24 -18.57 -3.59
CA THR A 154 -13.20 -17.79 -2.90
C THR A 154 -12.23 -17.17 -3.87
N ASN A 155 -11.72 -17.90 -4.85
CA ASN A 155 -10.82 -17.34 -5.85
C ASN A 155 -11.51 -16.27 -6.74
N VAL A 156 -12.80 -16.45 -7.07
CA VAL A 156 -13.55 -15.45 -7.84
C VAL A 156 -13.77 -14.16 -7.04
N GLU A 157 -14.04 -14.25 -5.73
CA GLU A 157 -14.10 -13.08 -4.85
C GLU A 157 -12.73 -12.43 -4.68
N ALA A 158 -11.68 -13.23 -4.49
CA ALA A 158 -10.31 -12.78 -4.41
C ALA A 158 -9.89 -12.01 -5.67
N ALA A 159 -10.21 -12.50 -6.87
CA ALA A 159 -9.87 -11.82 -8.11
C ALA A 159 -10.48 -10.40 -8.19
N ARG A 160 -11.72 -10.22 -7.72
CA ARG A 160 -12.35 -8.89 -7.66
C ARG A 160 -11.68 -7.99 -6.63
N GLU A 161 -11.37 -8.56 -5.47
CA GLU A 161 -10.75 -7.82 -4.38
C GLU A 161 -9.31 -7.41 -4.72
N VAL A 162 -8.54 -8.28 -5.37
CA VAL A 162 -7.21 -7.96 -5.89
C VAL A 162 -7.27 -6.77 -6.83
N ALA A 163 -8.14 -6.80 -7.85
CA ALA A 163 -8.30 -5.66 -8.76
C ALA A 163 -8.69 -4.36 -8.04
N ARG A 164 -9.49 -4.46 -6.98
CA ARG A 164 -9.85 -3.31 -6.12
C ARG A 164 -8.64 -2.78 -5.35
N GLN A 165 -7.87 -3.67 -4.71
CA GLN A 165 -6.70 -3.30 -3.90
C GLN A 165 -5.55 -2.74 -4.75
N LEU A 166 -5.31 -3.27 -5.95
CA LEU A 166 -4.32 -2.72 -6.88
C LEU A 166 -4.57 -1.24 -7.18
N ARG A 167 -5.85 -0.84 -7.32
CA ARG A 167 -6.24 0.57 -7.52
C ARG A 167 -6.10 1.39 -6.24
N LEU A 168 -6.64 0.90 -5.14
CA LEU A 168 -6.67 1.66 -3.88
C LEU A 168 -5.28 1.87 -3.28
N ARG A 169 -4.38 0.89 -3.44
CA ARG A 169 -3.00 0.94 -2.97
C ARG A 169 -2.02 1.46 -4.02
N ASN A 170 -2.50 1.75 -5.22
CA ASN A 170 -1.67 2.10 -6.37
C ASN A 170 -0.49 1.14 -6.60
N ILE A 171 -0.72 -0.17 -6.45
CA ILE A 171 0.31 -1.19 -6.67
C ILE A 171 0.61 -1.26 -8.18
N GLY A 172 1.86 -1.15 -8.55
CA GLY A 172 2.31 -1.21 -9.95
C GLY A 172 3.62 -1.97 -10.09
N GLY A 173 3.97 -2.34 -11.32
CA GLY A 173 5.05 -3.27 -11.62
C GLY A 173 4.53 -4.69 -11.85
N ILE A 174 5.34 -5.68 -11.49
CA ILE A 174 4.99 -7.09 -11.59
C ILE A 174 4.12 -7.48 -10.39
N VAL A 175 2.99 -8.13 -10.65
CA VAL A 175 2.12 -8.70 -9.61
C VAL A 175 1.96 -10.19 -9.89
N VAL A 176 2.17 -11.02 -8.88
CA VAL A 176 2.00 -12.47 -8.91
C VAL A 176 0.91 -12.84 -7.91
N ILE A 177 -0.13 -13.53 -8.39
CA ILE A 177 -1.27 -13.93 -7.56
C ILE A 177 -1.29 -15.46 -7.47
N ASP A 178 -1.19 -15.97 -6.25
CA ASP A 178 -1.32 -17.37 -5.90
C ASP A 178 -2.77 -17.66 -5.49
N PHE A 179 -3.54 -18.19 -6.43
CA PHE A 179 -4.91 -18.61 -6.18
C PHE A 179 -4.91 -20.04 -5.64
N ILE A 180 -5.92 -20.36 -4.82
CA ILE A 180 -6.08 -21.72 -4.28
C ILE A 180 -6.22 -22.73 -5.44
N ASP A 181 -5.52 -23.86 -5.32
CA ASP A 181 -5.50 -24.90 -6.34
C ASP A 181 -6.88 -25.35 -6.83
N MET A 182 -7.03 -25.44 -8.15
CA MET A 182 -8.25 -25.94 -8.80
C MET A 182 -7.96 -27.02 -9.80
N LYS A 183 -8.71 -28.13 -9.71
CA LYS A 183 -8.59 -29.28 -10.61
C LYS A 183 -9.12 -28.95 -12.01
N ARG A 184 -10.33 -28.39 -12.10
CA ARG A 184 -11.00 -28.11 -13.39
C ARG A 184 -10.41 -26.90 -14.10
N ALA A 185 -10.11 -27.06 -15.38
CA ALA A 185 -9.68 -25.97 -16.26
C ALA A 185 -10.73 -24.87 -16.39
N SER A 186 -12.03 -25.21 -16.37
CA SER A 186 -13.12 -24.23 -16.44
C SER A 186 -13.11 -23.25 -15.26
N ASN A 187 -12.76 -23.72 -14.06
CA ASN A 187 -12.66 -22.86 -12.87
C ASN A 187 -11.50 -21.87 -13.00
N ARG A 188 -10.35 -22.33 -13.50
CA ARG A 188 -9.19 -21.47 -13.81
C ARG A 188 -9.53 -20.36 -14.81
N HIS A 189 -10.21 -20.70 -15.92
CA HIS A 189 -10.67 -19.71 -16.89
C HIS A 189 -11.66 -18.71 -16.30
N ARG A 190 -12.55 -19.16 -15.41
CA ARG A 190 -13.52 -18.30 -14.73
C ARG A 190 -12.85 -17.23 -13.88
N ILE A 191 -11.75 -17.55 -13.21
CA ILE A 191 -10.99 -16.59 -12.39
C ILE A 191 -10.27 -15.57 -13.26
N VAL A 192 -9.57 -16.01 -14.30
CA VAL A 192 -8.87 -15.08 -15.22
C VAL A 192 -9.86 -14.10 -15.84
N ASN A 193 -11.00 -14.59 -16.36
CA ASN A 193 -12.06 -13.75 -16.91
C ASN A 193 -12.66 -12.80 -15.86
N THR A 194 -12.78 -13.25 -14.60
CA THR A 194 -13.23 -12.38 -13.50
C THR A 194 -12.23 -11.27 -13.23
N LEU A 195 -10.93 -11.60 -13.19
CA LEU A 195 -9.85 -10.64 -12.98
C LEU A 195 -9.80 -9.62 -14.12
N GLU A 196 -9.82 -10.07 -15.38
CA GLU A 196 -9.87 -9.23 -16.59
C GLU A 196 -11.01 -8.21 -16.51
N LYS A 197 -12.24 -8.67 -16.23
CA LYS A 197 -13.40 -7.79 -16.06
C LYS A 197 -13.25 -6.82 -14.90
N ALA A 198 -12.64 -7.24 -13.79
CA ALA A 198 -12.48 -6.42 -12.60
C ALA A 198 -11.43 -5.31 -12.78
N VAL A 199 -10.44 -5.52 -13.66
CA VAL A 199 -9.41 -4.52 -14.00
C VAL A 199 -9.81 -3.58 -15.12
N GLU A 200 -10.89 -3.84 -15.88
CA GLU A 200 -11.35 -2.95 -16.97
C GLU A 200 -11.63 -1.50 -16.53
N ARG A 201 -11.93 -1.28 -15.25
CA ARG A 201 -12.17 0.04 -14.66
C ARG A 201 -10.90 0.75 -14.22
N ASP A 202 -9.74 0.08 -14.30
CA ASP A 202 -8.46 0.68 -13.95
C ASP A 202 -8.00 1.64 -15.07
N LYS A 203 -7.41 2.76 -14.66
CA LYS A 203 -6.83 3.76 -15.57
C LYS A 203 -5.38 3.46 -15.92
N ALA A 204 -4.70 2.58 -15.17
CA ALA A 204 -3.37 2.11 -15.48
C ALA A 204 -3.42 1.04 -16.57
N LYS A 205 -2.43 1.01 -17.46
CA LYS A 205 -2.32 -0.10 -18.43
C LYS A 205 -2.01 -1.39 -17.69
N ILE A 206 -2.82 -2.41 -17.92
CA ILE A 206 -2.70 -3.72 -17.29
C ILE A 206 -2.57 -4.80 -18.35
N ARG A 207 -1.64 -5.73 -18.14
CA ARG A 207 -1.50 -6.94 -18.94
C ARG A 207 -1.53 -8.14 -18.02
N ILE A 208 -2.50 -9.04 -18.22
CA ILE A 208 -2.60 -10.32 -17.50
C ILE A 208 -2.02 -11.40 -18.42
N LEU A 209 -1.17 -12.26 -17.87
CA LEU A 209 -0.60 -13.42 -18.56
C LEU A 209 -1.42 -14.68 -18.28
N PRO A 210 -1.33 -15.70 -19.14
CA PRO A 210 -1.93 -17.01 -18.87
C PRO A 210 -1.42 -17.59 -17.54
N ILE A 211 -2.27 -18.38 -16.87
CA ILE A 211 -1.89 -19.09 -15.65
C ILE A 211 -0.65 -19.95 -15.91
N THR A 212 0.35 -19.84 -15.03
CA THR A 212 1.59 -20.58 -15.14
C THR A 212 1.38 -22.07 -14.86
N ARG A 213 2.41 -22.89 -15.15
CA ARG A 213 2.39 -24.32 -14.80
C ARG A 213 2.32 -24.55 -13.28
N LEU A 214 2.73 -23.57 -12.49
CA LEU A 214 2.67 -23.60 -11.03
C LEU A 214 1.31 -23.14 -10.47
N GLY A 215 0.35 -22.76 -11.33
CA GLY A 215 -0.96 -22.29 -10.89
C GLY A 215 -1.05 -20.79 -10.61
N LEU A 216 0.06 -20.06 -10.75
CA LEU A 216 0.13 -18.61 -10.49
C LEU A 216 -0.46 -17.80 -11.64
N VAL A 217 -1.08 -16.67 -11.32
CA VAL A 217 -1.44 -15.63 -12.29
C VAL A 217 -0.42 -14.51 -12.22
N GLU A 218 0.26 -14.27 -13.34
CA GLU A 218 1.20 -13.16 -13.49
C GLU A 218 0.54 -12.00 -14.23
N MET A 219 0.79 -10.78 -13.77
CA MET A 219 0.32 -9.58 -14.47
C MET A 219 1.29 -8.42 -14.29
N THR A 220 1.23 -7.47 -15.22
CA THR A 220 1.89 -6.18 -15.07
C THR A 220 0.86 -5.07 -15.00
N ARG A 221 1.12 -4.08 -14.16
CA ARG A 221 0.33 -2.84 -14.04
C ARG A 221 1.25 -1.64 -14.11
N GLU A 222 0.98 -0.71 -15.01
CA GLU A 222 1.77 0.52 -15.19
C GLU A 222 1.88 1.31 -13.86
N ARG A 223 3.11 1.61 -13.44
CA ARG A 223 3.40 2.38 -12.23
C ARG A 223 3.49 3.87 -12.59
N LYS A 224 2.47 4.64 -12.20
CA LYS A 224 2.41 6.11 -12.45
C LYS A 224 2.97 6.95 -11.31
N ARG A 225 2.87 6.45 -10.08
CA ARG A 225 3.29 7.07 -8.82
C ARG A 225 3.70 5.96 -7.84
N GLU A 226 4.32 6.33 -6.72
CA GLU A 226 4.59 5.43 -5.60
C GLU A 226 3.30 4.78 -5.07
N SER A 227 3.43 3.60 -4.44
CA SER A 227 2.27 2.93 -3.85
C SER A 227 1.76 3.73 -2.65
N THR A 228 0.48 3.61 -2.35
CA THR A 228 -0.16 4.31 -1.23
C THR A 228 0.47 3.91 0.10
N VAL A 229 0.95 2.67 0.23
CA VAL A 229 1.66 2.22 1.43
C VAL A 229 2.97 3.00 1.57
N SER A 230 3.79 3.05 0.51
CA SER A 230 5.04 3.81 0.49
C SER A 230 4.86 5.29 0.83
N LEU A 231 3.76 5.91 0.40
CA LEU A 231 3.45 7.31 0.71
C LEU A 231 2.97 7.54 2.16
N LEU A 232 2.43 6.52 2.81
CA LEU A 232 1.83 6.61 4.15
C LEU A 232 2.73 6.05 5.27
N THR A 233 3.86 5.43 4.92
CA THR A 233 4.72 4.72 5.88
C THR A 233 6.19 4.94 5.58
N ASP A 234 6.99 5.11 6.63
CA ASP A 234 8.44 5.01 6.56
C ASP A 234 8.92 3.58 6.85
N ASP A 235 10.13 3.27 6.42
CA ASP A 235 10.77 2.01 6.77
C ASP A 235 10.94 1.88 8.28
N CYS A 236 10.72 0.66 8.80
CA CYS A 236 10.91 0.40 10.21
C CYS A 236 12.39 0.64 10.59
N PRO A 237 12.70 1.52 11.56
CA PRO A 237 14.07 1.87 11.91
C PRO A 237 14.85 0.71 12.56
N GLU A 238 14.13 -0.30 13.06
CA GLU A 238 14.72 -1.46 13.72
C GLU A 238 15.08 -2.57 12.73
N CYS A 239 14.15 -2.91 11.83
CA CYS A 239 14.29 -4.08 10.96
C CYS A 239 14.53 -3.72 9.49
N HIS A 240 14.54 -2.42 9.16
CA HIS A 240 14.70 -1.87 7.82
C HIS A 240 13.82 -2.57 6.79
N GLY A 241 12.54 -2.74 7.14
CA GLY A 241 11.53 -3.34 6.27
C GLY A 241 11.48 -4.88 6.28
N SER A 242 12.41 -5.59 6.94
CA SER A 242 12.40 -7.07 6.96
C SER A 242 11.27 -7.68 7.79
N GLY A 243 10.64 -6.90 8.67
CA GLY A 243 9.60 -7.35 9.60
C GLY A 243 10.10 -8.34 10.65
N ARG A 244 11.42 -8.47 10.82
CA ARG A 244 12.06 -9.42 11.73
C ARG A 244 13.27 -8.77 12.38
N VAL A 245 13.52 -9.16 13.63
CA VAL A 245 14.74 -8.82 14.37
C VAL A 245 15.39 -10.09 14.87
N LEU A 246 16.67 -10.04 15.21
CA LEU A 246 17.39 -11.16 15.80
C LEU A 246 16.66 -11.68 17.03
N SER A 247 16.56 -13.00 17.18
CA SER A 247 16.00 -13.55 18.41
C SER A 247 16.86 -13.16 19.63
N SER A 248 16.26 -13.09 20.81
CA SER A 248 16.99 -12.81 22.05
C SER A 248 18.15 -13.81 22.29
N GLU A 249 17.98 -15.04 21.84
CA GLU A 249 19.01 -16.08 21.87
C GLU A 249 20.19 -15.73 20.94
N SER A 250 19.88 -15.31 19.71
CA SER A 250 20.86 -14.87 18.72
C SER A 250 21.65 -13.65 19.22
N ILE A 251 20.97 -12.68 19.84
CA ILE A 251 21.60 -11.51 20.45
C ILE A 251 22.54 -11.93 21.59
N ARG A 252 22.13 -12.85 22.48
CA ARG A 252 23.02 -13.35 23.54
C ARG A 252 24.29 -13.98 22.95
N ILE A 253 24.15 -14.82 21.94
CA ILE A 253 25.30 -15.50 21.31
C ILE A 253 26.22 -14.46 20.65
N LYS A 254 25.64 -13.45 19.97
CA LYS A 254 26.39 -12.34 19.36
C LYS A 254 27.19 -11.57 20.42
N ILE A 255 26.53 -11.15 21.51
CA ILE A 255 27.16 -10.51 22.67
C ILE A 255 28.29 -11.37 23.22
N GLN A 256 28.05 -12.66 23.45
CA GLN A 256 29.06 -13.57 24.01
C GLN A 256 30.32 -13.66 23.12
N ARG A 257 30.15 -13.78 21.79
CA ARG A 257 31.27 -13.81 20.83
C ARG A 257 32.05 -12.50 20.85
N GLU A 258 31.36 -11.36 20.90
CA GLU A 258 32.02 -10.06 20.92
C GLU A 258 32.78 -9.82 22.22
N ILE A 259 32.24 -10.27 23.35
CA ILE A 259 32.95 -10.26 24.63
C ILE A 259 34.24 -11.09 24.54
N GLN A 260 34.17 -12.32 24.01
CA GLN A 260 35.36 -13.17 23.85
C GLN A 260 36.44 -12.49 23.01
N ASN A 261 36.05 -11.76 21.95
CA ASN A 261 36.98 -10.98 21.14
C ASN A 261 37.56 -9.79 21.93
N LEU A 262 36.73 -9.05 22.66
CA LEU A 262 37.15 -7.89 23.47
C LEU A 262 38.07 -8.27 24.65
N THR A 263 37.90 -9.48 25.20
CA THR A 263 38.66 -9.96 26.35
C THR A 263 39.86 -10.82 25.96
N SER A 264 40.00 -11.19 24.68
CA SER A 264 41.14 -11.94 24.17
C SER A 264 42.46 -11.21 24.47
N GLY A 265 43.41 -11.91 25.12
CA GLY A 265 44.69 -11.34 25.52
C GLY A 265 44.64 -10.38 26.72
N ARG A 266 43.47 -10.18 27.33
CA ARG A 266 43.31 -9.39 28.56
C ARG A 266 42.89 -10.37 29.68
N PRO A 267 43.57 -10.44 30.84
CA PRO A 267 43.21 -11.40 31.88
C PRO A 267 42.24 -10.84 32.94
N GLY A 268 42.02 -9.52 33.00
CA GLY A 268 41.23 -8.89 34.06
C GLY A 268 40.19 -7.88 33.57
N GLY A 269 39.41 -7.37 34.54
CA GLY A 269 38.40 -6.34 34.36
C GLY A 269 36.95 -6.88 34.43
N ASN A 270 36.06 -6.06 34.97
CA ASN A 270 34.63 -6.35 35.06
C ASN A 270 33.95 -5.95 33.76
N LEU A 271 33.00 -6.76 33.30
CA LEU A 271 32.28 -6.42 32.08
C LEU A 271 30.94 -5.78 32.41
N ARG A 272 30.71 -4.59 31.87
CA ARG A 272 29.41 -3.93 31.87
C ARG A 272 28.74 -4.11 30.51
N ILE A 273 27.56 -4.74 30.51
CA ILE A 273 26.74 -4.93 29.30
C ILE A 273 25.48 -4.07 29.44
N ILE A 274 25.23 -3.21 28.45
CA ILE A 274 24.03 -2.37 28.37
C ILE A 274 23.23 -2.81 27.16
N VAL A 275 21.96 -3.16 27.36
CA VAL A 275 21.05 -3.70 26.32
C VAL A 275 19.65 -3.07 26.42
N HIS A 276 18.79 -3.29 25.44
CA HIS A 276 17.36 -2.96 25.57
C HIS A 276 16.72 -3.70 26.78
N PRO A 277 15.76 -3.08 27.53
CA PRO A 277 15.15 -3.66 28.73
C PRO A 277 14.60 -5.08 28.57
N MET A 278 13.95 -5.40 27.44
CA MET A 278 13.42 -6.74 27.19
C MET A 278 14.54 -7.80 27.04
N ILE A 279 15.68 -7.43 26.45
CA ILE A 279 16.84 -8.32 26.35
C ILE A 279 17.49 -8.51 27.72
N LEU A 280 17.55 -7.45 28.55
CA LEU A 280 18.09 -7.52 29.91
C LEU A 280 17.40 -8.61 30.74
N GLU A 281 16.06 -8.67 30.72
CA GLU A 281 15.31 -9.69 31.48
C GLU A 281 15.69 -11.12 31.08
N ILE A 282 15.94 -11.33 29.78
CA ILE A 282 16.32 -12.62 29.23
C ILE A 282 17.78 -12.95 29.59
N LEU A 283 18.68 -11.97 29.49
CA LEU A 283 20.09 -12.13 29.84
C LEU A 283 20.28 -12.39 31.34
N LYS A 284 19.53 -11.72 32.22
CA LYS A 284 19.57 -11.94 33.67
C LYS A 284 19.30 -13.41 34.03
N LYS A 285 18.30 -14.04 33.39
CA LYS A 285 17.99 -15.47 33.58
C LYS A 285 19.14 -16.39 33.17
N LYS A 286 20.02 -15.93 32.28
CA LYS A 286 21.16 -16.69 31.75
C LYS A 286 22.52 -16.10 32.17
N GLN A 287 22.56 -15.22 33.15
CA GLN A 287 23.79 -14.49 33.54
C GLN A 287 24.91 -15.45 33.95
N ASN A 288 24.58 -16.47 34.76
CA ASN A 288 25.56 -17.48 35.20
C ASN A 288 26.23 -18.20 34.02
N ILE A 289 25.50 -18.43 32.92
CA ILE A 289 26.03 -19.08 31.71
C ILE A 289 27.01 -18.12 31.00
N ILE A 290 26.65 -16.84 30.92
CA ILE A 290 27.49 -15.80 30.29
C ILE A 290 28.79 -15.63 31.08
N GLU A 291 28.71 -15.47 32.39
CA GLU A 291 29.88 -15.33 33.28
C GLU A 291 30.80 -16.55 33.21
N LYS A 292 30.23 -17.77 33.19
CA LYS A 292 31.00 -19.01 33.04
C LYS A 292 31.74 -19.09 31.71
N ASN A 293 31.10 -18.66 30.62
CA ASN A 293 31.69 -18.71 29.28
C ASN A 293 32.74 -17.63 29.03
N VAL A 294 32.66 -16.52 29.77
CA VAL A 294 33.54 -15.35 29.64
C VAL A 294 34.66 -15.38 30.71
N HIS A 295 34.51 -16.18 31.76
CA HIS A 295 35.40 -16.27 32.93
C HIS A 295 35.59 -14.93 33.67
N ARG A 296 34.55 -14.08 33.70
CA ARG A 296 34.57 -12.75 34.35
C ARG A 296 33.22 -12.40 34.95
N SER A 297 33.22 -11.48 35.91
CA SER A 297 31.99 -10.93 36.46
C SER A 297 31.31 -10.01 35.43
N VAL A 298 29.98 -10.10 35.33
CA VAL A 298 29.19 -9.34 34.36
C VAL A 298 28.15 -8.51 35.10
N LYS A 299 28.13 -7.20 34.86
CA LYS A 299 27.06 -6.31 35.32
C LYS A 299 26.16 -5.97 34.14
N LEU A 300 24.89 -6.34 34.25
CA LEU A 300 23.89 -6.09 33.21
C LEU A 300 23.07 -4.84 33.54
N PHE A 301 22.96 -3.93 32.58
CA PHE A 301 22.15 -2.72 32.65
C PHE A 301 21.21 -2.63 31.46
N SER A 302 20.13 -1.86 31.60
CA SER A 302 19.22 -1.54 30.51
C SER A 302 19.33 -0.09 30.12
N ASP A 303 19.23 0.17 28.82
CA ASP A 303 19.02 1.50 28.26
C ASP A 303 17.81 1.44 27.30
N PRO A 304 16.67 2.07 27.66
CA PRO A 304 15.48 2.10 26.81
C PRO A 304 15.67 2.81 25.46
N MET A 305 16.76 3.56 25.29
CA MET A 305 17.07 4.25 24.03
C MET A 305 17.82 3.36 23.04
N LEU A 306 18.29 2.18 23.45
CA LEU A 306 18.89 1.22 22.53
C LEU A 306 17.80 0.50 21.74
N THR A 307 18.07 0.27 20.46
CA THR A 307 17.26 -0.61 19.62
C THR A 307 17.34 -2.06 20.13
N TRP A 308 16.50 -2.95 19.62
CA TRP A 308 16.47 -4.34 20.04
C TRP A 308 17.79 -5.07 19.76
N GLU A 309 18.46 -4.75 18.66
CA GLU A 309 19.74 -5.37 18.27
C GLU A 309 21.00 -4.64 18.77
N ASP A 310 20.85 -3.40 19.25
CA ASP A 310 21.97 -2.61 19.78
C ASP A 310 22.33 -2.99 21.22
N TYR A 311 23.62 -2.93 21.51
CA TYR A 311 24.15 -3.11 22.85
C TYR A 311 25.49 -2.39 23.00
N ARG A 312 25.88 -2.11 24.25
CA ARG A 312 27.19 -1.55 24.58
C ARG A 312 27.91 -2.50 25.53
N LEU A 313 29.15 -2.83 25.17
CA LEU A 313 30.05 -3.63 25.99
C LEU A 313 31.17 -2.73 26.48
N ILE A 314 31.31 -2.62 27.80
CA ILE A 314 32.33 -1.79 28.44
C ILE A 314 33.14 -2.70 29.35
N LEU A 315 34.45 -2.72 29.12
CA LEU A 315 35.39 -3.40 29.98
C LEU A 315 35.95 -2.40 31.00
N GLU A 316 35.61 -2.59 32.27
CA GLU A 316 36.05 -1.78 33.42
C GLU A 316 37.26 -2.42 34.12
#